data_AF-A0A4R3LSG9-F1
#
_entry.id   AF-A0A4R3LSG9-F1
#
_cell.length_a   1.000
_cell.length_b   1.000
_cell.length_c   1.000
_cell.angle_alpha   90.00
_cell.angle_beta   90.00
_cell.angle_gamma   90.00
#
_symmetry.space_group_name_H-M   'P 1'
#
loop_
_entity.id
_entity.type
_entity.pdbx_description
1 polymer ?
#
loop_
_entity_poly.entity_id
_entity_poly.type
_entity_poly.pdbx_seq_one_letter_code
_entity_poly.pdbx_strand_id
1 'polypeptide(L)'
;MRSLILALVGAGVMTSAAQAEPILPAQDRAGALLKYQLLVVQDRRATLEAFTGKSMRNQAVFQNLDACTLRQTTEDGAAGMRLSKVIAACVKELNL
;
A
#
# COMPACT_ATOMS: atom_id res chain seq x y z
N MET A 1 -9.44 -29.91 52.69
CA MET A 1 -8.78 -30.34 51.43
C MET A 1 -9.10 -29.27 50.39
N ARG A 2 -8.27 -28.22 50.26
CA ARG A 2 -7.25 -28.03 49.20
C ARG A 2 -7.73 -28.45 47.80
N SER A 3 -7.85 -27.45 46.93
CA SER A 3 -7.62 -27.44 45.47
C SER A 3 -8.66 -26.52 44.82
N LEU A 4 -8.38 -25.65 43.86
CA LEU A 4 -7.18 -25.01 43.33
C LEU A 4 -7.78 -23.95 42.37
N ILE A 5 -7.21 -22.74 42.36
CA ILE A 5 -7.58 -21.65 41.45
C ILE A 5 -7.29 -22.09 40.01
N LEU A 6 -8.18 -21.80 39.05
CA LEU A 6 -7.76 -21.57 37.66
C LEU A 6 -8.63 -20.48 37.03
N ALA A 7 -8.14 -19.24 37.12
CA ALA A 7 -8.62 -18.12 36.34
C ALA A 7 -8.14 -18.29 34.89
N LEU A 8 -9.07 -18.60 33.98
CA LEU A 8 -8.85 -18.47 32.55
C LEU A 8 -9.39 -17.11 32.10
N VAL A 9 -8.62 -16.07 32.41
CA VAL A 9 -8.70 -14.82 31.65
C VAL A 9 -8.16 -15.14 30.27
N GLY A 10 -9.05 -15.52 29.37
CA GLY A 10 -8.76 -15.62 27.94
C GLY A 10 -8.41 -14.23 27.44
N ALA A 11 -7.13 -13.89 27.52
CA ALA A 11 -6.55 -12.78 26.78
C ALA A 11 -6.71 -13.12 25.29
N GLY A 12 -7.85 -12.72 24.73
CA GLY A 12 -8.03 -12.65 23.30
C GLY A 12 -6.93 -11.72 22.78
N VAL A 13 -5.91 -12.33 22.19
CA VAL A 13 -4.94 -11.67 21.33
C VAL A 13 -5.76 -10.94 20.28
N MET A 14 -5.96 -9.64 20.49
CA MET A 14 -6.28 -8.69 19.45
C MET A 14 -5.06 -8.72 18.52
N THR A 15 -5.05 -9.67 17.57
CA THR A 15 -4.21 -9.57 16.39
C THR A 15 -4.66 -8.30 15.70
N SER A 16 -4.00 -7.17 16.00
CA SER A 16 -4.06 -5.99 15.15
C SER A 16 -3.62 -6.45 13.77
N ALA A 17 -4.59 -6.72 12.89
CA ALA A 17 -4.35 -6.68 11.48
C ALA A 17 -3.83 -5.27 11.23
N ALA A 18 -2.52 -5.14 11.08
CA ALA A 18 -1.91 -3.88 10.66
C ALA A 18 -2.49 -3.59 9.28
N GLN A 19 -3.55 -2.79 9.26
CA GLN A 19 -4.12 -2.24 8.04
C GLN A 19 -2.97 -1.48 7.39
N ALA A 20 -2.49 -1.98 6.26
CA ALA A 20 -1.30 -1.45 5.63
C ALA A 20 -1.54 0.02 5.28
N GLU A 21 -0.92 0.93 6.02
CA GLU A 21 -1.08 2.37 5.87
C GLU A 21 -0.56 2.85 4.50
N PRO A 22 -1.00 4.03 4.01
CA PRO A 22 -0.49 4.60 2.77
C PRO A 22 1.05 4.69 2.78
N ILE A 23 1.66 4.38 1.63
CA ILE A 23 3.10 4.55 1.47
C ILE A 23 3.36 6.03 1.23
N LEU A 24 4.12 6.66 2.12
CA LEU A 24 4.57 8.05 1.94
C LEU A 24 5.88 8.10 1.13
N PRO A 25 6.20 9.21 0.44
CA PRO A 25 7.46 9.36 -0.30
C PRO A 25 8.72 9.08 0.55
N ALA A 26 8.70 9.42 1.84
CA ALA A 26 9.80 9.14 2.77
C ALA A 26 10.03 7.63 3.01
N GLN A 27 9.04 6.80 2.71
CA GLN A 27 9.08 5.34 2.83
C GLN A 27 9.47 4.65 1.51
N ASP A 28 9.68 5.42 0.44
CA ASP A 28 10.01 4.87 -0.88
C ASP A 28 11.41 4.25 -0.91
N ARG A 29 11.43 2.93 -0.99
CA ARG A 29 12.65 2.11 -1.02
C ARG A 29 12.46 0.98 -2.01
N ALA A 30 13.54 0.26 -2.32
CA ALA A 30 13.45 -0.93 -3.17
C ALA A 30 12.40 -1.91 -2.59
N GLY A 31 11.50 -2.40 -3.44
CA GLY A 31 10.40 -3.27 -3.04
C GLY A 31 9.14 -2.55 -2.56
N ALA A 32 9.12 -1.21 -2.51
CA ALA A 32 7.92 -0.45 -2.18
C ALA A 32 6.76 -0.70 -3.17
N LEU A 33 7.08 -1.02 -4.43
CA LEU A 33 6.07 -1.42 -5.42
C LEU A 33 5.28 -2.67 -5.01
N LEU A 34 5.95 -3.69 -4.46
CA LEU A 34 5.27 -4.90 -3.99
C LEU A 34 4.49 -4.68 -2.70
N LYS A 35 4.79 -3.62 -1.94
CA LYS A 35 3.93 -3.20 -0.82
C LYS A 35 2.67 -2.49 -1.33
N TYR A 36 2.79 -1.70 -2.39
CA TYR A 36 1.67 -0.97 -2.98
C TYR A 36 0.52 -1.89 -3.40
N GLN A 37 0.81 -3.06 -4.00
CA GLN A 37 -0.23 -4.03 -4.39
C GLN A 37 -1.03 -4.62 -3.21
N LEU A 38 -0.48 -4.56 -1.99
CA LEU A 38 -1.12 -5.10 -0.79
C LEU A 38 -2.03 -4.08 -0.10
N LEU A 39 -1.91 -2.80 -0.46
CA LEU A 39 -2.72 -1.73 0.10
C LEU A 39 -4.18 -1.87 -0.34
N VAL A 40 -5.12 -1.47 0.51
CA VAL A 40 -6.52 -1.29 0.09
C VAL A 40 -6.66 -0.06 -0.82
N VAL A 41 -7.76 0.02 -1.56
CA VAL A 41 -8.00 1.08 -2.57
C VAL A 41 -7.84 2.49 -2.00
N GLN A 42 -8.30 2.71 -0.76
CA GLN A 42 -8.19 4.01 -0.09
C GLN A 42 -6.72 4.42 0.12
N ASP A 43 -5.89 3.49 0.58
CA ASP A 43 -4.49 3.75 0.88
C ASP A 43 -3.64 3.83 -0.39
N ARG A 44 -4.00 3.08 -1.44
CA ARG A 44 -3.43 3.27 -2.78
C ARG A 44 -3.70 4.68 -3.29
N ARG A 45 -4.93 5.17 -3.13
CA ARG A 45 -5.29 6.54 -3.53
C ARG A 45 -4.45 7.58 -2.79
N ALA A 46 -4.40 7.50 -1.46
CA ALA A 46 -3.61 8.41 -0.63
C ALA A 46 -2.11 8.34 -0.99
N THR A 47 -1.60 7.14 -1.28
CA THR A 47 -0.23 6.94 -1.77
C THR A 47 -0.01 7.67 -3.09
N LEU A 48 -0.87 7.47 -4.10
CA LEU A 48 -0.76 8.15 -5.38
C LEU A 48 -0.84 9.68 -5.24
N GLU A 49 -1.71 10.20 -4.36
CA GLU A 49 -1.76 11.64 -4.04
C GLU A 49 -0.43 12.13 -3.46
N ALA A 50 0.14 11.41 -2.50
CA ALA A 50 1.39 11.78 -1.85
C ALA A 50 2.60 11.80 -2.80
N PHE A 51 2.65 10.87 -3.77
CA PHE A 51 3.76 10.80 -4.74
C PHE A 51 3.59 11.73 -5.93
N THR A 52 2.35 12.04 -6.34
CA THR A 52 2.10 12.93 -7.48
C THR A 52 1.95 14.39 -7.08
N GLY A 53 1.61 14.66 -5.82
CA GLY A 53 1.17 15.99 -5.37
C GLY A 53 -0.15 16.44 -5.99
N LYS A 54 -0.89 15.56 -6.67
CA LYS A 54 -2.16 15.83 -7.34
C LYS A 54 -3.30 15.17 -6.59
N SER A 55 -4.47 15.81 -6.59
CA SER A 55 -5.66 15.17 -6.05
C SER A 55 -6.10 14.00 -6.93
N MET A 56 -6.36 12.86 -6.29
CA MET A 56 -6.89 11.65 -6.90
C MET A 56 -8.41 11.54 -6.68
N ARG A 57 -9.12 12.65 -6.39
CA ARG A 57 -10.58 12.66 -6.27
C ARG A 57 -11.29 12.30 -7.57
N ASN A 58 -10.68 12.62 -8.72
CA ASN A 58 -11.18 12.17 -10.02
C ASN A 58 -10.98 10.65 -10.14
N GLN A 59 -12.10 9.91 -10.19
CA GLN A 59 -12.10 8.47 -10.20
C GLN A 59 -11.36 7.87 -11.41
N ALA A 60 -11.49 8.48 -12.59
CA ALA A 60 -10.84 7.98 -13.80
C ALA A 60 -9.31 8.19 -13.74
N VAL A 61 -8.87 9.35 -13.25
CA VAL A 61 -7.43 9.63 -13.04
C VAL A 61 -6.83 8.62 -12.06
N PHE A 62 -7.51 8.39 -10.93
CA PHE A 62 -7.10 7.39 -9.95
C PHE A 62 -7.02 5.99 -10.56
N GLN A 63 -8.09 5.53 -11.22
CA GLN A 63 -8.15 4.17 -11.76
C GLN A 63 -7.08 3.92 -12.83
N ASN A 64 -6.85 4.89 -13.72
CA ASN A 64 -5.83 4.76 -14.75
C ASN A 64 -4.42 4.68 -14.15
N LEU A 65 -4.11 5.55 -13.18
CA LEU A 65 -2.81 5.56 -12.53
C LEU A 65 -2.60 4.34 -11.61
N ASP A 66 -3.63 3.92 -10.88
CA ASP A 66 -3.61 2.70 -10.05
C ASP A 66 -3.39 1.46 -10.92
N ALA A 67 -4.13 1.33 -12.03
CA ALA A 67 -4.00 0.21 -12.95
C ALA A 67 -2.60 0.16 -13.59
N CYS A 68 -2.06 1.30 -14.01
CA CYS A 68 -0.69 1.35 -14.53
C CYS A 68 0.33 0.94 -13.46
N THR A 69 0.19 1.45 -12.24
CA THR A 69 1.11 1.15 -11.13
C THR A 69 1.05 -0.32 -10.73
N LEU A 70 -0.15 -0.92 -10.68
CA LEU A 70 -0.34 -2.35 -10.38
C LEU A 70 0.20 -3.26 -11.47
N ARG A 71 0.05 -2.91 -12.76
CA ARG A 71 0.63 -3.69 -13.87
C ARG A 71 2.13 -3.88 -13.70
N GLN A 72 2.82 -2.85 -13.21
CA GLN A 72 4.27 -2.88 -12.98
C GLN A 72 4.70 -3.87 -11.89
N THR A 73 3.79 -4.38 -11.05
CA THR A 73 4.14 -5.38 -10.03
C THR A 73 4.39 -6.77 -10.62
N THR A 74 3.98 -6.98 -11.87
CA THR A 74 4.16 -8.25 -12.62
C THR A 74 5.38 -8.26 -13.54
N GLU A 75 6.09 -7.14 -13.64
CA GLU A 75 7.26 -6.98 -14.51
C GLU A 75 8.53 -7.57 -13.87
N ASP A 76 9.47 -7.99 -14.72
CA ASP A 76 10.77 -8.47 -14.27
C ASP A 76 11.50 -7.41 -13.43
N GLY A 77 11.93 -7.80 -12.22
CA GLY A 77 12.60 -6.89 -11.30
C GLY A 77 11.67 -6.03 -10.43
N ALA A 78 10.35 -6.26 -10.44
CA ALA A 78 9.40 -5.56 -9.57
C ALA A 78 9.79 -5.54 -8.08
N ALA A 79 10.41 -6.61 -7.57
CA ALA A 79 10.90 -6.70 -6.20
C ALA A 79 11.97 -5.66 -5.84
N GLY A 80 12.72 -5.15 -6.82
CA GLY A 80 13.73 -4.11 -6.64
C GLY A 80 13.21 -2.69 -6.89
N MET A 81 12.00 -2.55 -7.43
CA MET A 81 11.50 -1.24 -7.89
C MET A 81 11.08 -0.34 -6.72
N ARG A 82 11.43 0.94 -6.87
CA ARG A 82 10.90 2.04 -6.06
C ARG A 82 9.56 2.49 -6.63
N LEU A 83 8.65 2.87 -5.75
CA LEU A 83 7.31 3.29 -6.13
C LEU A 83 7.33 4.64 -6.85
N SER A 84 8.21 5.60 -6.46
CA SER A 84 8.33 6.89 -7.15
C SER A 84 8.67 6.75 -8.63
N LYS A 85 9.61 5.85 -8.98
CA LYS A 85 10.04 5.61 -10.35
C LYS A 85 8.89 5.09 -11.21
N VAL A 86 8.11 4.16 -10.65
CA VAL A 86 6.95 3.57 -11.32
C VAL A 86 5.84 4.60 -11.51
N ILE A 87 5.46 5.32 -10.45
CA ILE A 87 4.41 6.34 -10.52
C ILE A 87 4.79 7.43 -11.54
N ALA A 88 6.05 7.90 -11.54
CA ALA A 88 6.51 8.89 -12.51
C ALA A 88 6.43 8.39 -13.96
N ALA A 89 6.80 7.12 -14.21
CA ALA A 89 6.67 6.51 -15.53
C ALA A 89 5.20 6.42 -15.98
N CYS A 90 4.31 5.98 -15.08
CA CYS A 90 2.89 5.88 -15.35
C CYS A 90 2.21 7.24 -15.57
N VAL A 91 2.55 8.26 -14.79
CA VAL A 91 2.06 9.63 -15.00
C VAL A 91 2.44 10.13 -16.40
N LYS A 92 3.68 9.85 -16.84
CA LYS A 92 4.14 10.19 -18.19
C LYS A 92 3.40 9.39 -19.28
N GLU A 93 3.20 8.09 -19.08
CA GLU A 93 2.46 7.23 -20.04
C GLU A 93 1.02 7.70 -20.23
N LEU A 94 0.37 8.11 -19.15
CA LEU A 94 -1.05 8.49 -19.13
C LEU A 94 -1.30 9.98 -19.43
N ASN A 95 -0.24 10.78 -19.60
CA ASN A 95 -0.30 12.24 -19.75
C ASN A 95 -1.09 12.95 -18.62
N LEU A 96 -0.78 12.59 -17.36
CA LEU A 96 -1.47 13.09 -16.16
C LEU A 96 -0.80 14.29 -15.48
#